data_AF-A0A7I8BKS5-F1
#
_entry.id   AF-A0A7I8BKS5-F1
#
_cell.length_a   1.000
_cell.length_b   1.000
_cell.length_c   1.000
_cell.angle_alpha   90.00
_cell.angle_beta   90.00
_cell.angle_gamma   90.00
#
_symmetry.space_group_name_H-M   'P 1'
#
loop_
_entity.id
_entity.type
_entity.pdbx_description
1 polymer ?
#
loop_
_entity_poly.entity_id
_entity_poly.type
_entity_poly.pdbx_seq_one_letter_code
_entity_poly.pdbx_strand_id
1 'polypeptide(L)'
;MKTVLRRILSEWARLDVPPDMLADDADLYAAGLSAIGTVQLMLSIEDEFDVEIPNRMLRRDVFSSIDSLAAAVTELQGARTGSGINASLMQAAASAGAFSPDTL
;
A
#
# COMPACT_ATOMS: atom_id res chain seq x y z
N MET A 1 0.06 11.27 -3.33
CA MET A 1 -0.27 9.86 -3.67
C MET A 1 -1.06 9.76 -4.97
N LYS A 2 -2.27 10.35 -5.09
CA LYS A 2 -3.09 10.25 -6.31
C LYS A 2 -2.39 10.72 -7.61
N THR A 3 -1.59 11.78 -7.55
CA THR A 3 -0.81 12.27 -8.71
C THR A 3 0.20 11.25 -9.22
N VAL A 4 0.82 10.49 -8.32
CA VAL A 4 1.80 9.44 -8.68
C VAL A 4 1.07 8.27 -9.34
N LEU A 5 -0.04 7.82 -8.76
CA LEU A 5 -0.91 6.79 -9.36
C LEU A 5 -1.36 7.19 -10.77
N ARG A 6 -1.77 8.45 -10.98
CA ARG A 6 -2.12 8.98 -12.31
C ARG A 6 -0.95 8.91 -13.29
N ARG A 7 0.27 9.24 -12.86
CA ARG A 7 1.47 9.15 -13.69
C ARG A 7 1.76 7.70 -14.10
N ILE A 8 1.74 6.78 -13.14
CA ILE A 8 1.95 5.34 -13.37
C ILE A 8 0.86 4.79 -14.32
N LEU A 9 -0.40 5.15 -14.10
CA LEU A 9 -1.50 4.79 -15.01
C LEU A 9 -1.26 5.30 -16.43
N SER A 10 -0.81 6.55 -16.58
CA SER A 10 -0.50 7.13 -17.88
C SER A 10 0.60 6.37 -18.63
N GLU A 11 1.56 5.82 -17.89
CA GLU A 11 2.73 5.13 -18.44
C GLU A 11 2.44 3.67 -18.78
N TRP A 12 1.68 2.95 -17.93
CA TRP A 12 1.53 1.49 -18.00
C TRP A 12 0.13 1.01 -18.39
N ALA A 13 -0.92 1.77 -18.07
CA ALA A 13 -2.29 1.32 -18.33
C ALA A 13 -2.74 1.51 -19.78
N ARG A 14 -1.98 2.30 -20.57
CA ARG A 14 -2.23 2.57 -22.00
C ARG A 14 -3.72 2.89 -22.25
N LEU A 15 -4.29 3.70 -21.36
CA LEU A 15 -5.70 4.08 -21.35
C LEU A 15 -6.02 4.89 -22.61
N ASP A 16 -7.26 4.77 -23.08
CA ASP A 16 -7.78 5.56 -24.20
C ASP A 16 -7.95 7.03 -23.81
N VAL A 17 -8.16 7.28 -22.51
CA VAL A 17 -8.39 8.60 -21.92
C VAL A 17 -7.22 8.97 -21.00
N PRO A 18 -6.74 10.23 -21.04
CA PRO A 18 -5.69 10.67 -20.13
C PRO A 18 -6.15 10.52 -18.67
N PRO A 19 -5.34 9.94 -17.77
CA PRO A 19 -5.70 9.76 -16.36
C PRO A 19 -5.94 11.08 -15.65
N ASP A 20 -5.50 12.20 -16.24
CA ASP A 20 -5.76 13.52 -15.70
C ASP A 20 -7.25 13.95 -15.83
N MET A 21 -7.94 13.45 -16.86
CA MET A 21 -9.38 13.63 -17.07
C MET A 21 -10.25 12.60 -16.36
N LEU A 22 -9.68 11.47 -15.92
CA LEU A 22 -10.43 10.47 -15.16
C LEU A 22 -10.72 10.96 -13.74
N ALA A 23 -11.98 10.87 -13.33
CA ALA A 23 -12.35 11.08 -11.93
C ALA A 23 -11.67 10.04 -11.03
N ASP A 24 -11.50 10.37 -9.75
CA ASP A 24 -10.84 9.46 -8.78
C ASP A 24 -11.55 8.11 -8.66
N ASP A 25 -12.88 8.17 -8.75
CA ASP A 25 -13.80 7.04 -8.62
C ASP A 25 -14.08 6.34 -9.95
N ALA A 26 -13.57 6.88 -11.07
CA ALA A 26 -13.88 6.36 -12.40
C ALA A 26 -13.32 4.96 -12.62
N ASP A 27 -14.10 4.13 -13.32
CA ASP A 27 -13.76 2.74 -13.60
C ASP A 27 -12.65 2.64 -14.67
N LEU A 28 -11.46 2.27 -14.23
CA LEU A 28 -10.26 2.12 -15.03
C LEU A 28 -10.42 1.04 -16.10
N TYR A 29 -11.17 -0.03 -15.83
CA TYR A 29 -11.44 -1.06 -16.84
C TYR A 29 -12.35 -0.52 -17.94
N ALA A 30 -13.36 0.29 -17.60
CA ALA A 30 -14.17 1.00 -18.58
C ALA A 30 -13.35 2.02 -19.38
N ALA A 31 -12.30 2.59 -18.78
CA ALA A 31 -11.36 3.50 -19.44
C ALA A 31 -10.31 2.81 -20.33
N GLY A 32 -10.33 1.47 -20.40
CA GLY A 32 -9.45 0.67 -21.26
C GLY A 32 -8.32 -0.06 -20.55
N LEU A 33 -8.31 -0.12 -19.21
CA LEU A 33 -7.32 -0.90 -18.46
C LEU A 33 -7.43 -2.39 -18.83
N SER A 34 -6.37 -2.90 -19.45
CA SER A 34 -6.24 -4.31 -19.81
C SER A 34 -5.63 -5.13 -18.68
N ALA A 35 -5.83 -6.46 -18.69
CA ALA A 35 -5.27 -7.35 -17.68
C ALA A 35 -3.74 -7.26 -17.55
N ILE A 36 -3.02 -7.12 -18.68
CA ILE A 36 -1.56 -6.92 -18.67
C ILE A 36 -1.17 -5.54 -18.13
N GLY A 37 -2.00 -4.52 -18.39
CA GLY A 37 -1.84 -3.19 -17.80
C GLY A 37 -2.04 -3.20 -16.29
N THR A 38 -3.01 -3.96 -15.78
CA THR A 38 -3.23 -4.16 -14.33
C THR A 38 -2.01 -4.78 -13.66
N VAL A 39 -1.40 -5.80 -14.26
CA VAL A 39 -0.20 -6.44 -13.71
C VAL A 39 1.01 -5.49 -13.70
N GLN A 40 1.24 -4.73 -14.78
CA GLN A 40 2.32 -3.74 -14.81
C GLN A 40 2.10 -2.59 -13.83
N LEU A 41 0.84 -2.15 -13.68
CA LEU A 41 0.43 -1.15 -12.71
C LEU A 41 0.70 -1.62 -11.28
N MET A 42 0.34 -2.86 -10.95
CA MET A 42 0.62 -3.47 -9.65
C MET A 42 2.12 -3.43 -9.34
N LEU A 43 2.96 -3.95 -10.24
CA LEU A 43 4.41 -4.00 -10.05
C LEU A 43 5.03 -2.60 -9.87
N SER A 44 4.56 -1.63 -10.65
CA SER A 44 5.05 -0.24 -10.56
C SER A 44 4.62 0.43 -9.25
N ILE A 45 3.44 0.10 -8.74
CA ILE A 45 2.97 0.60 -7.43
C ILE A 45 3.81 -0.03 -6.31
N GLU A 46 4.07 -1.33 -6.38
CA GLU A 46 4.92 -2.02 -5.40
C GLU A 46 6.34 -1.43 -5.34
N ASP A 47 6.92 -1.14 -6.50
CA ASP A 47 8.25 -0.51 -6.63
C ASP A 47 8.27 0.94 -6.12
N GLU A 48 7.34 1.79 -6.58
CA GLU A 48 7.33 3.22 -6.26
C GLU A 48 7.00 3.49 -4.78
N PHE A 49 6.12 2.69 -4.18
CA PHE A 49 5.72 2.86 -2.78
C PHE A 49 6.48 1.95 -1.82
N ASP A 50 7.37 1.10 -2.33
CA ASP A 50 8.07 0.06 -1.58
C ASP A 50 7.05 -0.73 -0.72
N VAL A 51 6.00 -1.28 -1.35
CA VAL A 51 4.93 -2.07 -0.70
C VAL A 51 4.78 -3.42 -1.39
N GLU A 52 4.19 -4.39 -0.71
CA GLU A 52 3.86 -5.70 -1.29
C GLU A 52 2.34 -5.88 -1.24
N ILE A 53 1.70 -6.03 -2.40
CA ILE A 53 0.25 -6.20 -2.51
C ILE A 53 -0.08 -7.69 -2.41
N PRO A 54 -0.70 -8.15 -1.30
CA PRO A 54 -0.98 -9.56 -1.12
C PRO A 54 -2.08 -10.03 -2.06
N ASN A 55 -2.05 -11.31 -2.45
CA ASN A 55 -3.02 -11.89 -3.39
C ASN A 55 -4.49 -11.73 -2.95
N ARG A 56 -4.75 -11.63 -1.64
CA ARG A 56 -6.09 -11.33 -1.09
C ARG A 56 -6.67 -9.97 -1.53
N MET A 57 -5.80 -9.00 -1.82
CA MET A 57 -6.11 -7.64 -2.31
C MET A 57 -6.02 -7.53 -3.84
N LEU A 58 -5.56 -8.58 -4.55
CA LEU A 58 -5.53 -8.62 -6.02
C LEU A 58 -6.93 -8.90 -6.59
N ARG A 59 -7.87 -7.98 -6.32
CA ARG A 59 -9.26 -8.06 -6.76
C ARG A 59 -9.59 -6.94 -7.72
N ARG A 60 -10.53 -7.20 -8.63
CA ARG A 60 -11.01 -6.23 -9.62
C ARG A 60 -11.43 -4.91 -8.97
N ASP A 61 -12.02 -4.95 -7.78
CA ASP A 61 -12.45 -3.76 -7.03
C ASP A 61 -11.29 -2.86 -6.57
N VAL A 62 -10.13 -3.43 -6.26
CA VAL A 62 -8.95 -2.64 -5.82
C VAL A 62 -8.33 -1.89 -7.00
N PHE A 63 -8.34 -2.53 -8.17
CA PHE A 63 -7.84 -1.96 -9.42
C PHE A 63 -8.95 -1.30 -10.25
N SER A 64 -10.16 -1.14 -9.71
CA SER A 64 -11.27 -0.54 -10.45
C SER A 64 -11.10 0.95 -10.59
N SER A 65 -10.55 1.63 -9.59
CA SER A 65 -10.53 3.10 -9.50
C SER A 65 -9.25 3.60 -8.81
N ILE A 66 -8.90 4.87 -9.04
CA ILE A 66 -7.71 5.50 -8.44
C ILE A 66 -7.86 5.62 -6.92
N ASP A 67 -9.07 5.87 -6.43
CA ASP A 67 -9.37 5.95 -5.01
C ASP A 67 -9.13 4.62 -4.29
N SER A 68 -9.64 3.51 -4.84
CA SER A 68 -9.41 2.15 -4.34
C SER A 68 -7.92 1.80 -4.27
N LEU A 69 -7.15 2.14 -5.31
CA LEU A 69 -5.70 1.95 -5.30
C LEU A 69 -5.02 2.78 -4.22
N ALA A 70 -5.39 4.05 -4.08
CA ALA A 70 -4.84 4.93 -3.05
C ALA A 70 -5.15 4.43 -1.64
N ALA A 71 -6.37 3.94 -1.41
CA ALA A 71 -6.79 3.34 -0.15
C ALA A 71 -5.97 2.07 0.16
N ALA A 72 -5.82 1.17 -0.81
CA ALA A 72 -5.03 -0.05 -0.66
C ALA A 72 -3.56 0.24 -0.33
N VAL A 73 -2.93 1.17 -1.03
CA VAL A 73 -1.52 1.56 -0.76
C VAL A 73 -1.39 2.20 0.62
N THR A 74 -2.37 3.03 1.02
CA THR A 74 -2.39 3.64 2.36
C THR A 74 -2.50 2.59 3.47
N GLU A 75 -3.37 1.59 3.28
CA GLU A 75 -3.52 0.46 4.21
C GLU A 75 -2.21 -0.34 4.32
N LEU A 76 -1.56 -0.65 3.19
CA LEU A 76 -0.31 -1.41 3.16
C LEU A 76 0.85 -0.67 3.83
N GLN A 77 0.97 0.65 3.61
CA GLN A 77 1.96 1.45 4.30
C GLN A 77 1.71 1.51 5.81
N GLY A 78 0.45 1.64 6.24
CA GLY A 78 0.08 1.58 7.66
C GLY A 78 0.40 0.22 8.30
N ALA A 79 0.11 -0.88 7.60
CA ALA A 79 0.40 -2.24 8.06
C ALA A 79 1.92 -2.49 8.19
N ARG A 80 2.73 -1.96 7.27
CA ARG A 80 4.19 -2.03 7.33
C ARG A 80 4.74 -1.32 8.57
N THR A 81 4.19 -0.17 8.95
CA THR A 81 4.56 0.54 10.18
C THR A 81 4.09 -0.20 11.44
N GLY A 82 2.96 -0.90 11.37
CA GLY A 82 2.38 -1.66 12.50
C GLY A 82 3.07 -3.00 12.83
N SER A 83 3.82 -3.57 11.89
CA SER A 83 4.53 -4.85 12.10
C SER A 83 5.79 -4.73 12.98
N GLY A 84 6.39 -3.52 13.06
CA GLY A 84 7.61 -3.28 13.84
C GLY A 84 7.41 -2.84 15.30
N ILE A 85 6.21 -2.39 15.68
CA ILE A 85 6.04 -1.69 16.98
C ILE A 85 5.82 -2.62 18.19
N ASN A 86 5.48 -3.90 17.99
CA ASN A 86 5.19 -4.83 19.09
C ASN A 86 6.41 -5.66 19.55
N ALA A 87 7.57 -5.55 18.91
CA ALA A 87 8.76 -6.30 19.32
C ALA A 87 9.66 -5.57 20.34
N SER A 88 9.57 -4.24 20.43
CA SER A 88 10.50 -3.44 21.26
C SER A 88 9.91 -2.95 22.60
N LEU A 89 8.59 -3.03 22.79
CA LEU A 89 7.95 -2.50 24.01
C LEU A 89 7.84 -3.53 25.16
N MET A 90 8.14 -4.81 24.92
CA MET A 90 8.12 -5.83 25.98
C MET A 90 9.49 -6.10 26.64
N GLN A 91 10.60 -5.60 26.07
CA GLN A 91 11.95 -5.90 26.61
C GLN A 91 12.49 -4.88 27.63
N ALA A 92 11.82 -3.73 27.82
CA ALA A 92 12.33 -2.66 28.71
C ALA A 92 11.85 -2.75 30.17
N ALA A 93 10.88 -3.61 30.51
CA ALA A 93 10.30 -3.67 31.86
C ALA A 93 10.87 -4.78 32.77
N ALA A 94 11.80 -5.61 32.29
CA ALA A 94 12.29 -6.79 33.03
C ALA A 94 13.65 -6.59 33.77
N SER A 95 14.20 -5.38 33.80
CA SER A 95 15.51 -5.08 34.42
C SER A 95 15.45 -4.01 35.52
N ALA A 96 14.38 -3.99 36.31
CA ALA A 96 14.34 -3.20 37.55
C ALA A 96 13.63 -3.99 38.65
N GLY A 97 14.37 -4.78 39.43
CA GLY A 97 13.78 -5.48 40.57
C GLY A 97 14.63 -6.52 41.31
N ALA A 98 15.89 -6.75 40.92
CA ALA A 98 16.80 -7.61 41.69
C ALA A 98 17.86 -6.77 42.41
N PHE A 99 17.44 -6.07 43.48
CA PHE A 99 18.38 -5.58 44.48
C PHE A 99 17.78 -5.81 45.86
N SER A 100 17.98 -7.02 46.39
CA SER A 100 17.92 -7.28 47.82
C SER A 100 19.34 -7.17 48.37
N PRO A 101 19.71 -6.08 49.05
CA PRO A 101 20.85 -6.09 49.93
C PRO A 101 20.37 -6.56 51.31
N ASP A 102 20.72 -7.80 51.61
CA ASP A 102 21.12 -8.27 52.93
C ASP A 102 21.37 -7.11 53.91
N THR A 103 20.50 -6.98 54.92
CA THR A 103 20.78 -6.18 56.12
C THR A 103 20.53 -7.10 57.31
N LEU A 104 21.67 -7.57 57.84
CA LEU A 104 21.89 -8.09 59.18
C LEU A 104 21.02 -7.44 60.27
#